data_AF-A0A970BU97-F1
#
_entry.id   AF-A0A970BU97-F1
#
_cell.length_a   1.000
_cell.length_b   1.000
_cell.length_c   1.000
_cell.angle_alpha   90.00
_cell.angle_beta   90.00
_cell.angle_gamma   90.00
#
_symmetry.space_group_name_H-M   'P 1'
#
loop_
_entity.id
_entity.type
_entity.pdbx_description
1 polymer ?
#
loop_
_entity_poly.entity_id
_entity_poly.type
_entity_poly.pdbx_seq_one_letter_code
_entity_poly.pdbx_strand_id
1 'polypeptide(L)' 'YLSGEHFTCPKCEEEQPCEVYSRVVGYLRPVGQWNAGKKAEYSERVTFSAGKQSKPVSIAAS' A
#
# COMPACT_ATOMS: atom_id res chain seq x y z
N TYR A 1 -13.63 -1.21 6.28
CA TYR A 1 -12.18 -1.48 6.38
C TYR A 1 -11.89 -2.77 5.62
N LEU A 2 -10.81 -2.81 4.85
CA LEU A 2 -10.41 -3.96 4.04
C LEU A 2 -9.07 -4.49 4.54
N SER A 3 -8.91 -5.81 4.58
CA SER A 3 -7.63 -6.44 4.92
C SER A 3 -6.76 -6.49 3.67
N GLY A 4 -5.49 -6.12 3.80
CA GLY A 4 -4.56 -6.04 2.67
C GLY A 4 -4.51 -4.66 2.02
N GLU A 5 -3.70 -4.56 0.98
CA GLU A 5 -3.43 -3.31 0.26
C GLU A 5 -4.38 -3.19 -0.93
N HIS A 6 -5.37 -2.31 -0.81
CA HIS A 6 -6.34 -2.03 -1.87
C HIS A 6 -6.43 -0.52 -2.09
N PHE A 7 -5.98 -0.04 -3.26
CA PHE A 7 -6.11 1.36 -3.67
C PHE A 7 -7.49 1.67 -4.26
N THR A 8 -8.20 0.64 -4.72
CA THR A 8 -9.59 0.71 -5.20
C THR A 8 -10.42 -0.30 -4.44
N CYS A 9 -11.66 0.07 -4.09
CA CYS A 9 -12.57 -0.78 -3.35
C CYS A 9 -13.02 -2.00 -4.20
N PRO A 10 -12.67 -3.25 -3.83
CA PRO A 10 -13.07 -4.43 -4.59
C PRO A 10 -14.51 -4.89 -4.30
N LYS A 11 -15.20 -4.25 -3.35
CA LYS A 11 -16.58 -4.57 -2.95
C LYS A 11 -17.60 -3.55 -3.43
N CYS A 12 -17.12 -2.42 -3.93
CA CYS A 12 -17.96 -1.33 -4.39
C CYS A 12 -18.34 -1.62 -5.83
N GLU A 13 -19.60 -1.37 -6.18
CA GLU A 13 -20.12 -1.58 -7.53
C GLU A 13 -19.52 -0.58 -8.53
N GLU A 14 -19.08 0.58 -8.01
CA GLU A 14 -18.30 1.58 -8.73
C GLU A 14 -16.87 1.68 -8.20
N GLU A 15 -15.93 2.10 -9.06
CA GLU A 15 -14.52 2.27 -8.72
C GLU A 15 -14.33 3.43 -7.74
N GLN A 16 -14.35 3.10 -6.44
CA GLN A 16 -14.12 4.07 -5.36
C GLN A 16 -12.67 3.99 -4.85
N PRO A 17 -11.97 5.13 -4.73
CA PRO A 17 -10.61 5.15 -4.20
C PRO A 17 -10.60 4.79 -2.72
N CYS A 18 -9.65 3.96 -2.32
CA CYS A 18 -9.43 3.54 -0.95
C CYS A 18 -8.15 4.18 -0.40
N GLU A 19 -8.22 4.67 0.83
CA GLU A 19 -7.05 5.20 1.51
C GLU A 19 -6.24 4.06 2.14
N VAL A 20 -5.03 3.84 1.61
CA VAL A 20 -4.11 2.82 2.11
C VAL A 20 -3.27 3.40 3.23
N TYR A 21 -3.30 2.74 4.39
CA TYR A 21 -2.50 3.09 5.56
C TYR A 21 -1.34 2.12 5.72
N SER A 22 -0.15 2.64 5.99
CA SER A 22 1.01 1.81 6.34
C SER A 22 1.77 2.37 7.53
N ARG A 23 2.54 1.49 8.19
CA ARG A 23 3.29 1.83 9.39
C ARG A 23 4.60 2.56 9.03
N VAL A 24 4.82 3.70 9.67
CA VAL A 24 6.06 4.49 9.64
C VAL A 24 6.57 4.63 11.07
N VAL A 25 7.71 4.03 11.37
CA VAL A 25 8.44 4.15 12.66
C VAL A 25 7.50 4.11 13.88
N GLY A 26 6.54 3.18 13.89
CA GLY A 26 5.66 2.97 15.04
C GLY A 26 4.19 3.31 14.84
N TYR A 27 3.80 4.23 13.95
CA TYR A 27 2.40 4.68 13.77
C TYR A 27 1.90 4.51 12.33
N LEU A 28 0.58 4.56 12.11
CA LEU A 28 -0.04 4.46 10.77
C LEU A 28 -0.12 5.83 10.10
N ARG A 29 0.31 5.92 8.84
CA ARG A 29 0.20 7.11 7.99
C ARG A 29 -0.37 6.74 6.62
N PRO A 30 -1.29 7.52 6.05
CA PRO A 30 -1.80 7.27 4.70
C PRO A 30 -0.68 7.40 3.67
N VAL A 31 -0.51 6.37 2.84
CA VAL A 31 0.59 6.27 1.86
C VAL A 31 0.50 7.36 0.79
N GLY A 32 -0.72 7.81 0.45
CA GLY A 32 -0.92 8.92 -0.49
C GLY A 32 -0.24 10.22 -0.07
N GLN A 33 -0.10 10.46 1.24
CA GLN A 33 0.51 11.67 1.81
C GLN A 33 2.02 11.56 2.08
N TRP A 34 2.68 10.54 1.53
CA TRP A 34 4.12 10.35 1.69
C TRP A 34 4.88 11.24 0.70
N ASN A 35 6.07 11.69 1.08
CA ASN A 35 6.97 12.39 0.17
C ASN A 35 7.57 11.41 -0.85
N ALA A 36 8.22 11.93 -1.89
CA ALA A 36 8.78 11.12 -2.98
C ALA A 36 9.75 10.03 -2.47
N GLY A 37 10.66 10.37 -1.54
CA GLY A 37 11.60 9.41 -0.97
C GLY A 37 10.93 8.28 -0.21
N LYS A 38 9.87 8.56 0.56
CA LYS A 38 9.12 7.52 1.27
C LYS A 38 8.28 6.68 0.32
N LYS A 39 7.74 7.24 -0.77
CA LYS A 39 7.05 6.47 -1.82
C LYS A 39 8.01 5.50 -2.53
N ALA A 40 9.25 5.93 -2.80
CA ALA A 40 10.29 5.06 -3.33
C ALA A 40 10.62 3.94 -2.33
N GLU A 41 10.91 4.28 -1.07
CA GLU A 41 11.17 3.32 0.00
C GLU A 41 10.02 2.31 0.14
N TYR A 42 8.76 2.76 0.05
CA TYR A 42 7.59 1.88 0.11
C TYR A 42 7.54 0.88 -1.04
N SER A 43 7.83 1.33 -2.26
CA SER A 43 7.80 0.47 -3.45
C SER A 43 8.85 -0.64 -3.39
N GLU A 44 9.94 -0.39 -2.67
CA GLU A 44 11.02 -1.34 -2.42
C GLU A 44 10.73 -2.29 -1.23
N ARG A 45 9.64 -2.07 -0.47
CA ARG A 45 9.29 -2.94 0.67
C ARG A 45 8.86 -4.31 0.18
N VAL A 46 9.30 -5.32 0.92
CA VAL A 46 8.99 -6.73 0.67
C VAL A 46 8.26 -7.29 1.88
N THR A 47 7.06 -7.82 1.67
CA THR A 47 6.29 -8.48 2.73
C THR A 47 6.88 -9.86 3.02
N PHE A 48 6.99 -10.21 4.30
CA PHE A 48 7.41 -11.56 4.67
C PHE A 48 6.30 -12.56 4.33
N SER A 49 6.64 -13.64 3.62
CA SER A 49 5.74 -14.74 3.32
C SER A 49 6.44 -16.06 3.60
N ALA A 50 5.86 -16.90 4.46
CA ALA A 50 6.47 -18.12 4.99
C ALA A 50 6.59 -19.29 3.99
N GLY A 51 6.60 -19.02 2.68
CA GLY A 51 6.69 -20.08 1.66
C GLY A 51 6.72 -19.66 0.20
N LYS A 52 6.68 -18.36 -0.14
CA LYS A 52 6.81 -17.85 -1.52
C LYS A 52 7.56 -16.51 -1.53
N GLN A 53 8.38 -16.28 -2.57
CA GLN A 53 9.05 -15.01 -2.78
C GLN A 53 8.02 -13.91 -3.09
N SER A 54 8.04 -12.82 -2.32
CA SER A 54 7.15 -11.67 -2.46
C SER A 54 7.66 -10.70 -3.54
N LYS A 55 6.74 -10.22 -4.39
CA LYS A 55 7.04 -9.23 -5.43
C LYS A 55 6.99 -7.82 -4.85
N PRO A 56 7.82 -6.88 -5.32
CA PRO A 56 7.76 -5.48 -4.90
C PRO A 56 6.40 -4.88 -5.25
N VAL A 57 5.85 -4.07 -4.35
CA VAL A 57 4.54 -3.42 -4.52
C VAL A 57 4.69 -2.23 -5.46
N SER A 58 4.04 -2.30 -6.63
CA SER A 58 4.03 -1.18 -7.58
C SER A 58 3.03 -0.11 -7.13
N ILE A 59 3.53 1.00 -6.58
CA ILE A 59 2.74 2.23 -6.44
C ILE A 59 2.76 2.94 -7.79
N ALA A 60 1.95 2.47 -8.74
CA ALA A 60 1.71 3.26 -9.95
C ALA A 60 0.92 4.51 -9.54
N ALA A 61 1.57 5.67 -9.64
CA ALA A 61 0.90 6.96 -9.54
C ALA A 61 -0.10 7.09 -10.70
N SER A 62 -1.38 7.29 -10.37
CA SER A 62 -2.34 7.92 -11.28
C SER A 62 -2.11 9.43 -11.25
#